data_AF-A0A9E6EMT9-F1
#
_entry.id   AF-A0A9E6EMT9-F1
#
_cell.length_a   1.000
_cell.length_b   1.000
_cell.length_c   1.000
_cell.angle_alpha   90.00
_cell.angle_beta   90.00
_cell.angle_gamma   90.00
#
_symmetry.space_group_name_H-M   'P 1'
#
loop_
_entity.id
_entity.type
_entity.pdbx_description
1 polymer ?
#
loop_
_entity_poly.entity_id
_entity_poly.type
_entity_poly.pdbx_seq_one_letter_code
_entity_poly.pdbx_strand_id
1 'polypeptide(L)'
;MPSSRRDFLRLSAALGLGPALHPFGLRLASLGALAAPTDYKALVCIFLLGGNDSANMVLATDADSWGRYQTSRNVGGASSIALAEPGAPAVAGALGSQGASALGGVLPIVPRTDNGWPAGTTGTGARTFALHPLMTNVQGLFAQGKAAVVANLGTLVQPVTRAQYKAGTATLPRSLYSHNDQQSTWQTGAGEGARLGWGGLLADTFASANANGVFTAISVSGNAVLLSGRTTLASPSSASGPL
;
A
#
# COMPACT_ATOMS: atom_id res chain seq x y z
N MET A 1 22.76 -29.75 -9.88
CA MET A 1 23.93 -29.51 -10.77
C MET A 1 24.98 -28.76 -9.95
N PRO A 2 26.26 -29.15 -9.97
CA PRO A 2 27.27 -28.43 -9.20
C PRO A 2 27.59 -27.11 -9.91
N SER A 3 27.47 -25.99 -9.18
CA SER A 3 27.81 -24.66 -9.67
C SER A 3 29.31 -24.57 -9.95
N SER A 4 29.70 -24.13 -11.16
CA SER A 4 31.11 -24.06 -11.54
C SER A 4 31.75 -22.77 -11.02
N ARG A 5 33.08 -22.78 -10.82
CA ARG A 5 33.85 -21.58 -10.43
C ARG A 5 33.62 -20.38 -11.38
N ARG A 6 33.26 -20.64 -12.65
CA ARG A 6 32.91 -19.59 -13.62
C ARG A 6 31.55 -18.94 -13.33
N ASP A 7 30.60 -19.67 -12.76
CA ASP A 7 29.29 -19.14 -12.41
C ASP A 7 29.38 -18.27 -11.15
N PHE A 8 30.22 -18.67 -10.18
CA PHE A 8 30.57 -17.85 -9.02
C PHE A 8 31.26 -16.54 -9.42
N LEU A 9 32.20 -16.59 -10.37
CA LEU A 9 32.91 -15.39 -10.83
C LEU A 9 32.03 -14.47 -11.67
N ARG A 10 31.07 -15.00 -12.44
CA ARG A 10 30.06 -14.19 -13.15
C ARG A 10 29.14 -13.46 -12.18
N LEU A 11 28.69 -14.13 -11.12
CA LEU A 11 27.88 -13.54 -10.06
C LEU A 11 28.66 -12.47 -9.28
N SER A 12 29.95 -12.72 -9.03
CA SER A 12 30.85 -11.79 -8.34
C SER A 12 31.14 -10.54 -9.18
N ALA A 13 31.31 -10.69 -10.50
CA ALA A 13 31.49 -9.57 -11.42
C ALA A 13 30.23 -8.72 -11.57
N ALA A 14 29.03 -9.32 -11.50
CA ALA A 14 27.77 -8.58 -11.51
C ALA A 14 27.54 -7.73 -10.25
N LEU A 15 28.18 -8.08 -9.13
CA LEU A 15 28.16 -7.32 -7.87
C LEU A 15 29.26 -6.26 -7.77
N GLY A 16 30.24 -6.27 -8.69
CA GLY A 16 31.43 -5.41 -8.65
C GLY A 16 31.30 -4.04 -9.32
N LEU A 17 30.18 -3.76 -10.00
CA LEU A 17 29.90 -2.42 -10.55
C LEU A 17 29.18 -1.60 -9.47
N GLY A 18 29.76 -0.45 -9.11
CA GLY A 18 29.39 0.33 -7.94
C GLY A 18 27.89 0.68 -7.76
N PRO A 19 27.51 1.13 -6.55
CA PRO A 19 26.12 1.15 -6.07
C PRO A 19 25.16 2.13 -6.78
N ALA A 20 25.63 2.94 -7.74
CA ALA A 20 24.87 4.07 -8.30
C ALA A 20 24.11 3.80 -9.63
N LEU A 21 24.27 2.63 -10.28
CA LEU A 21 23.70 2.41 -11.63
C LEU A 21 22.76 1.22 -11.79
N HIS A 22 22.28 0.63 -10.70
CA HIS A 22 21.37 -0.52 -10.80
C HIS A 22 19.91 -0.07 -10.84
N PRO A 23 19.22 -0.14 -11.99
CA PRO A 23 17.78 0.07 -12.02
C PRO A 23 17.10 -0.96 -11.12
N PHE A 24 16.04 -0.54 -10.43
CA PHE A 24 15.24 -1.35 -9.48
C PHE A 24 14.99 -2.80 -9.95
N GLY A 25 14.76 -3.02 -11.24
CA GLY A 25 14.55 -4.35 -11.83
C GLY A 25 15.77 -5.29 -11.77
N LEU A 26 17.00 -4.77 -11.84
CA LEU A 26 18.23 -5.58 -11.76
C LEU A 26 18.55 -6.02 -10.33
N ARG A 27 18.13 -5.24 -9.31
CA ARG A 27 18.23 -5.63 -7.89
C ARG A 27 17.15 -6.63 -7.48
N LEU A 28 15.97 -6.61 -8.12
CA LEU A 28 14.97 -7.66 -7.95
C LEU A 28 15.40 -8.97 -8.62
N ALA A 29 16.07 -8.89 -9.78
CA ALA A 29 16.61 -10.05 -10.48
C ALA A 29 17.73 -10.77 -9.71
N SER A 30 18.58 -10.04 -8.97
CA SER A 30 19.63 -10.64 -8.14
C SER A 30 19.10 -11.30 -6.86
N LEU A 31 17.92 -10.91 -6.38
CA LEU A 31 17.18 -11.62 -5.31
C LEU A 31 16.50 -12.90 -5.82
N GLY A 32 16.32 -13.05 -7.13
CA GLY A 32 15.75 -14.24 -7.77
C GLY A 32 16.77 -15.31 -8.20
N ALA A 33 18.08 -15.12 -7.91
CA ALA A 33 19.14 -16.00 -8.40
C ALA A 33 19.39 -17.26 -7.54
N LEU A 34 18.72 -17.41 -6.40
CA LEU A 34 18.53 -18.71 -5.78
C LEU A 34 17.23 -19.27 -6.33
N ALA A 35 17.28 -20.43 -6.99
CA ALA A 35 16.12 -21.08 -7.57
C ALA A 35 14.95 -21.04 -6.56
N ALA A 36 13.94 -20.21 -6.85
CA ALA A 36 12.76 -20.13 -6.01
C ALA A 36 12.20 -21.57 -5.94
N PRO A 37 11.96 -22.12 -4.74
CA PRO A 37 11.29 -23.40 -4.63
C PRO A 37 10.00 -23.34 -5.46
N THR A 38 9.66 -24.43 -6.14
CA THR A 38 8.54 -24.50 -7.09
C THR A 38 7.16 -24.16 -6.48
N ASP A 39 7.09 -23.97 -5.16
CA ASP A 39 5.91 -23.52 -4.40
C ASP A 39 6.23 -22.37 -3.41
N TYR A 40 7.11 -21.44 -3.82
CA TYR A 40 7.42 -20.26 -3.01
C TYR A 40 6.21 -19.32 -2.88
N LYS A 41 5.83 -19.00 -1.64
CA LYS A 41 4.78 -18.02 -1.31
C LYS A 41 5.39 -16.89 -0.50
N ALA A 42 5.13 -15.66 -0.92
CA ALA A 42 5.55 -14.46 -0.21
C ALA A 42 4.36 -13.55 0.07
N LEU A 43 4.36 -12.94 1.26
CA LEU A 43 3.52 -11.78 1.55
C LEU A 43 4.35 -10.53 1.30
N VAL A 44 3.90 -9.70 0.36
CA VAL A 44 4.53 -8.40 0.07
C VAL A 44 3.63 -7.31 0.63
N CYS A 45 4.14 -6.55 1.61
CA CYS A 45 3.46 -5.38 2.16
C CYS A 45 4.11 -4.11 1.62
N ILE A 46 3.32 -3.29 0.91
CA ILE A 46 3.76 -1.97 0.45
C ILE A 46 3.17 -0.93 1.41
N PHE A 47 4.01 -0.33 2.23
CA PHE A 47 3.62 0.72 3.15
C PHE A 47 4.05 2.09 2.62
N LEU A 48 3.07 2.95 2.28
CA LEU A 48 3.30 4.21 1.56
C LEU A 48 3.63 5.40 2.48
N LEU A 49 3.84 5.17 3.78
CA LEU A 49 4.28 6.18 4.77
C LEU A 49 3.47 7.50 4.71
N GLY A 50 2.17 7.40 4.44
CA GLY A 50 1.26 8.55 4.33
C GLY A 50 1.39 9.41 3.08
N GLY A 51 2.28 9.07 2.14
CA GLY A 51 2.40 9.73 0.84
C GLY A 51 1.30 9.37 -0.17
N ASN A 52 0.21 8.73 0.27
CA ASN A 52 -0.87 8.27 -0.60
C ASN A 52 -2.16 9.03 -0.35
N ASP A 53 -2.67 9.71 -1.38
CA ASP A 53 -4.03 10.23 -1.38
C ASP A 53 -5.03 9.10 -1.66
N SER A 54 -5.41 8.39 -0.60
CA SER A 54 -6.31 7.23 -0.68
C SER A 54 -7.67 7.53 -1.32
N ALA A 55 -8.16 8.76 -1.22
CA ALA A 55 -9.45 9.16 -1.78
C ALA A 55 -9.39 9.43 -3.29
N ASN A 56 -8.20 9.41 -3.90
CA ASN A 56 -8.03 9.31 -5.36
C ASN A 56 -7.70 7.88 -5.82
N MET A 57 -7.53 6.90 -4.92
CA MET A 57 -7.25 5.50 -5.34
C MET A 57 -8.52 4.68 -5.57
N VAL A 58 -9.44 4.70 -4.61
CA VAL A 58 -10.72 3.98 -4.67
C VAL A 58 -11.83 4.97 -4.35
N LEU A 59 -12.74 5.14 -5.29
CA LEU A 59 -13.77 6.17 -5.25
C LEU A 59 -15.14 5.51 -5.27
N ALA A 60 -16.04 5.99 -4.42
CA ALA A 60 -17.46 5.73 -4.58
C ALA A 60 -18.00 6.67 -5.67
N THR A 61 -18.62 6.09 -6.69
CA THR A 61 -19.13 6.82 -7.87
C THR A 61 -20.66 6.92 -7.86
N ASP A 62 -21.30 6.52 -6.78
CA ASP A 62 -22.73 6.76 -6.57
C ASP A 62 -23.02 8.26 -6.45
N ALA A 63 -24.23 8.70 -6.81
CA ALA A 63 -24.53 10.12 -7.02
C ALA A 63 -24.22 11.02 -5.80
N ASP A 64 -24.63 10.60 -4.59
CA ASP A 64 -24.36 11.36 -3.36
C ASP A 64 -22.86 11.37 -3.03
N SER A 65 -22.19 10.21 -3.10
CA SER A 65 -20.76 10.13 -2.78
C SER A 65 -19.89 10.89 -3.79
N TRP A 66 -20.24 10.81 -5.07
CA TRP A 66 -19.54 11.51 -6.14
C TRP A 66 -19.71 13.02 -6.02
N GLY A 67 -20.94 13.50 -5.73
CA GLY A 67 -21.19 14.92 -5.49
C GLY A 67 -20.36 15.48 -4.33
N ARG A 68 -20.22 14.71 -3.24
CA ARG A 68 -19.36 15.08 -2.09
C ARG A 68 -17.89 15.09 -2.46
N TYR A 69 -17.43 14.07 -3.19
CA TYR A 69 -16.06 14.02 -3.70
C TYR A 69 -15.76 15.26 -4.54
N GLN A 70 -16.60 15.56 -5.53
CA GLN A 70 -16.45 16.73 -6.40
C GLN A 70 -16.44 18.04 -5.61
N THR A 71 -17.35 18.21 -4.65
CA THR A 71 -17.37 19.42 -3.81
C THR A 71 -16.07 19.60 -3.01
N SER A 72 -15.47 18.50 -2.54
CA SER A 72 -14.24 18.56 -1.76
C SER A 72 -12.96 18.73 -2.59
N ARG A 73 -13.00 18.34 -3.86
CA ARG A 73 -11.78 18.14 -4.69
C ARG A 73 -11.73 19.04 -5.91
N ASN A 74 -12.89 19.43 -6.43
CA ASN A 74 -13.01 20.28 -7.59
C ASN A 74 -13.11 21.75 -7.18
N VAL A 75 -11.98 22.28 -6.69
CA VAL A 75 -11.89 23.67 -6.19
C VAL A 75 -11.68 24.72 -7.29
N GLY A 76 -11.70 24.30 -8.55
CA GLY A 76 -11.43 25.15 -9.71
C GLY A 76 -9.95 25.46 -9.93
N GLY A 77 -9.60 25.75 -11.19
CA GLY A 77 -8.23 26.09 -11.58
C GLY A 77 -7.22 24.94 -11.43
N ALA A 78 -5.93 25.29 -11.44
CA ALA A 78 -4.82 24.33 -11.40
C ALA A 78 -4.69 23.58 -10.06
N SER A 79 -5.39 24.03 -9.00
CA SER A 79 -5.40 23.38 -7.69
C SER A 79 -6.43 22.25 -7.59
N SER A 80 -7.27 22.06 -8.62
CA SER A 80 -8.24 20.97 -8.64
C SER A 80 -7.53 19.62 -8.80
N ILE A 81 -7.79 18.74 -7.83
CA ILE A 81 -7.28 17.36 -7.82
C ILE A 81 -8.38 16.33 -8.07
N ALA A 82 -9.56 16.80 -8.48
CA ALA A 82 -10.68 15.94 -8.85
C ALA A 82 -10.37 15.13 -10.11
N LEU A 83 -10.73 13.84 -10.06
CA LEU A 83 -10.70 12.93 -11.20
C LEU A 83 -11.97 13.07 -12.03
N ALA A 84 -11.86 12.73 -13.31
CA ALA A 84 -12.99 12.76 -14.21
C ALA A 84 -13.93 11.56 -14.00
N GLU A 85 -15.20 11.74 -14.32
CA GLU A 85 -16.22 10.69 -14.25
C GLU A 85 -15.89 9.48 -15.13
N PRO A 86 -16.43 8.28 -14.81
CA PRO A 86 -16.25 7.10 -15.64
C PRO A 86 -16.53 7.37 -17.12
N GLY A 87 -15.63 6.93 -18.00
CA GLY A 87 -15.77 7.06 -19.46
C GLY A 87 -15.35 8.42 -20.03
N ALA A 88 -14.94 9.39 -19.22
CA ALA A 88 -14.37 10.63 -19.72
C ALA A 88 -13.07 10.35 -20.53
N PRO A 89 -12.87 11.02 -21.67
CA PRO A 89 -11.67 10.81 -22.49
C PRO A 89 -10.43 11.37 -21.79
N ALA A 90 -9.30 10.68 -21.93
CA ALA A 90 -8.00 11.21 -21.50
C ALA A 90 -7.53 12.31 -22.45
N VAL A 91 -6.91 13.36 -21.90
CA VAL A 91 -6.34 14.46 -22.67
C VAL A 91 -4.82 14.35 -22.65
N ALA A 92 -4.26 13.84 -23.75
CA ALA A 92 -2.82 13.64 -23.88
C ALA A 92 -2.06 14.97 -23.71
N GLY A 93 -0.99 14.96 -22.89
CA GLY A 93 -0.13 16.12 -22.68
C GLY A 93 -0.69 17.23 -21.78
N ALA A 94 -1.88 17.05 -21.19
CA ALA A 94 -2.51 18.05 -20.32
C ALA A 94 -2.24 17.84 -18.81
N LEU A 95 -1.39 16.87 -18.45
CA LEU A 95 -0.88 16.69 -17.09
C LEU A 95 -0.09 17.94 -16.69
N GLY A 96 -0.68 18.75 -15.80
CA GLY A 96 -0.15 20.04 -15.38
C GLY A 96 -1.19 21.16 -15.52
N SER A 97 -1.61 21.48 -16.74
CA SER A 97 -2.52 22.60 -17.02
C SER A 97 -4.00 22.29 -16.75
N GLN A 98 -4.41 21.02 -16.81
CA GLN A 98 -5.80 20.58 -16.60
C GLN A 98 -5.98 19.66 -15.37
N GLY A 99 -4.96 19.60 -14.51
CA GLY A 99 -4.99 18.81 -13.29
C GLY A 99 -5.24 17.31 -13.52
N ALA A 100 -5.74 16.63 -12.49
CA ALA A 100 -5.94 15.18 -12.51
C ALA A 100 -7.02 14.70 -13.51
N SER A 101 -7.92 15.60 -13.94
CA SER A 101 -8.97 15.31 -14.92
C SER A 101 -8.44 14.93 -16.31
N ALA A 102 -7.22 15.34 -16.66
CA ALA A 102 -6.57 15.00 -17.92
C ALA A 102 -6.25 13.50 -18.07
N LEU A 103 -6.24 12.75 -16.97
CA LEU A 103 -5.94 11.31 -16.95
C LEU A 103 -7.03 10.44 -17.56
N GLY A 104 -8.20 11.02 -17.89
CA GLY A 104 -9.39 10.30 -18.29
C GLY A 104 -10.23 9.86 -17.11
N GLY A 105 -11.35 9.22 -17.41
CA GLY A 105 -12.33 8.79 -16.43
C GLY A 105 -11.81 7.73 -15.47
N VAL A 106 -12.27 7.79 -14.22
CA VAL A 106 -12.03 6.73 -13.23
C VAL A 106 -12.51 5.36 -13.75
N LEU A 107 -11.83 4.29 -13.33
CA LEU A 107 -12.00 2.94 -13.84
C LEU A 107 -13.05 2.16 -13.04
N PRO A 108 -14.25 1.85 -13.56
CA PRO A 108 -15.28 1.18 -12.79
C PRO A 108 -14.83 -0.19 -12.24
N ILE A 109 -15.24 -0.50 -11.01
CA ILE A 109 -15.11 -1.82 -10.39
C ILE A 109 -16.44 -2.23 -9.77
N VAL A 110 -16.72 -3.54 -9.79
CA VAL A 110 -17.94 -4.12 -9.22
C VAL A 110 -17.55 -4.99 -8.02
N PRO A 111 -17.73 -4.50 -6.78
CA PRO A 111 -17.46 -5.31 -5.60
C PRO A 111 -18.27 -6.61 -5.60
N ARG A 112 -17.63 -7.70 -5.17
CA ARG A 112 -18.29 -9.01 -5.01
C ARG A 112 -19.03 -9.14 -3.68
N THR A 113 -18.81 -8.20 -2.77
CA THR A 113 -19.43 -8.16 -1.45
C THR A 113 -20.37 -6.97 -1.36
N ASP A 114 -21.45 -7.14 -0.60
CA ASP A 114 -22.37 -6.05 -0.33
C ASP A 114 -21.65 -4.90 0.37
N ASN A 115 -21.87 -3.70 -0.16
CA ASN A 115 -21.34 -2.47 0.38
C ASN A 115 -22.52 -1.56 0.73
N GLY A 116 -22.99 -1.66 1.97
CA GLY A 116 -24.10 -0.88 2.47
C GLY A 116 -23.84 0.63 2.43
N TRP A 117 -24.92 1.40 2.49
CA TRP A 117 -24.87 2.86 2.53
C TRP A 117 -24.34 3.36 3.88
N PRO A 118 -23.26 4.17 3.91
CA PRO A 118 -22.78 4.78 5.14
C PRO A 118 -23.84 5.67 5.78
N ALA A 119 -23.85 5.76 7.10
CA ALA A 119 -24.75 6.65 7.81
C ALA A 119 -24.59 8.11 7.34
N GLY A 120 -25.71 8.77 7.02
CA GLY A 120 -25.72 10.15 6.53
C GLY A 120 -25.42 10.31 5.04
N THR A 121 -25.42 9.21 4.27
CA THR A 121 -25.43 9.23 2.80
C THR A 121 -26.81 8.89 2.26
N THR A 122 -27.10 9.29 1.03
CA THR A 122 -28.38 9.04 0.37
C THR A 122 -28.21 8.22 -0.91
N GLY A 123 -29.04 7.19 -1.06
CA GLY A 123 -29.14 6.45 -2.31
C GLY A 123 -29.92 5.15 -2.15
N THR A 124 -30.08 4.45 -3.27
CA THR A 124 -30.87 3.21 -3.37
C THR A 124 -30.05 2.14 -4.08
N GLY A 125 -30.29 0.88 -3.73
CA GLY A 125 -29.63 -0.26 -4.36
C GLY A 125 -28.14 -0.40 -4.00
N ALA A 126 -27.42 -1.10 -4.87
CA ALA A 126 -25.99 -1.36 -4.71
C ALA A 126 -25.16 -0.11 -5.02
N ARG A 127 -24.12 0.12 -4.22
CA ARG A 127 -23.18 1.22 -4.44
C ARG A 127 -22.23 0.93 -5.60
N THR A 128 -21.84 1.98 -6.32
CA THR A 128 -20.89 1.90 -7.43
C THR A 128 -19.53 2.46 -7.02
N PHE A 129 -18.47 1.85 -7.55
CA PHE A 129 -17.09 2.21 -7.23
C PHE A 129 -16.22 2.26 -8.48
N ALA A 130 -15.12 2.99 -8.38
CA ALA A 130 -14.10 3.06 -9.41
C ALA A 130 -12.69 3.19 -8.80
N LEU A 131 -11.68 2.82 -9.58
CA LEU A 131 -10.27 3.02 -9.28
C LEU A 131 -9.74 4.25 -10.02
N HIS A 132 -8.59 4.76 -9.57
CA HIS A 132 -7.85 5.79 -10.28
C HIS A 132 -7.59 5.40 -11.76
N PRO A 133 -7.61 6.34 -12.73
CA PRO A 133 -7.38 6.05 -14.16
C PRO A 133 -6.07 5.29 -14.47
N LEU A 134 -5.04 5.50 -13.65
CA LEU A 134 -3.73 4.83 -13.80
C LEU A 134 -3.65 3.43 -13.16
N MET A 135 -4.71 2.97 -12.49
CA MET A 135 -4.74 1.67 -11.80
C MET A 135 -5.28 0.54 -12.68
N THR A 136 -5.05 0.59 -13.99
CA THR A 136 -5.53 -0.41 -14.97
C THR A 136 -5.14 -1.84 -14.61
N ASN A 137 -3.90 -2.05 -14.17
CA ASN A 137 -3.43 -3.37 -13.72
C ASN A 137 -4.19 -3.87 -12.48
N VAL A 138 -4.46 -2.99 -11.52
CA VAL A 138 -5.23 -3.34 -10.30
C VAL A 138 -6.68 -3.62 -10.65
N GLN A 139 -7.28 -2.85 -11.57
CA GLN A 139 -8.62 -3.12 -12.08
C GLN A 139 -8.70 -4.51 -12.71
N GLY A 140 -7.70 -4.89 -13.51
CA GLY A 140 -7.59 -6.23 -14.10
C GLY A 140 -7.52 -7.34 -13.05
N LEU A 141 -6.71 -7.16 -11.99
CA LEU A 141 -6.64 -8.11 -10.87
C LEU A 141 -7.96 -8.19 -10.09
N PHE A 142 -8.62 -7.06 -9.87
CA PHE A 142 -9.91 -7.00 -9.19
C PHE A 142 -10.99 -7.76 -9.96
N ALA A 143 -11.07 -7.54 -11.28
CA ALA A 143 -11.98 -8.28 -12.16
C ALA A 143 -11.75 -9.79 -12.09
N GLN A 144 -10.48 -10.22 -12.02
CA GLN A 144 -10.08 -11.63 -11.85
C GLN A 144 -10.34 -12.19 -10.44
N GLY A 145 -10.78 -11.39 -9.47
CA GLY A 145 -10.92 -11.82 -8.07
C GLY A 145 -9.59 -12.00 -7.33
N LYS A 146 -8.51 -11.40 -7.84
CA LYS A 146 -7.14 -11.47 -7.29
C LYS A 146 -6.73 -10.20 -6.55
N ALA A 147 -7.62 -9.21 -6.44
CA ALA A 147 -7.43 -8.02 -5.61
C ALA A 147 -8.71 -7.75 -4.82
N ALA A 148 -8.53 -7.30 -3.57
CA ALA A 148 -9.61 -6.86 -2.70
C ALA A 148 -9.26 -5.48 -2.14
N VAL A 149 -10.28 -4.67 -1.90
CA VAL A 149 -10.15 -3.37 -1.23
C VAL A 149 -10.73 -3.50 0.16
N VAL A 150 -9.97 -3.10 1.17
CA VAL A 150 -10.48 -2.96 2.53
C VAL A 150 -10.44 -1.48 2.89
N ALA A 151 -11.62 -0.87 2.90
CA ALA A 151 -11.79 0.55 3.20
C ALA A 151 -12.11 0.78 4.68
N ASN A 152 -12.07 2.04 5.12
CA ASN A 152 -12.38 2.47 6.49
C ASN A 152 -11.50 1.81 7.57
N LEU A 153 -10.27 1.45 7.20
CA LEU A 153 -9.28 1.00 8.16
C LEU A 153 -8.59 2.19 8.80
N GLY A 154 -8.41 2.11 10.11
CA GLY A 154 -7.66 3.07 10.90
C GLY A 154 -7.19 2.41 12.18
N THR A 155 -6.26 3.08 12.87
CA THR A 155 -5.85 2.67 14.21
C THR A 155 -7.00 2.99 15.15
N LEU A 156 -7.88 2.03 15.43
CA LEU A 156 -8.99 2.20 16.35
C LEU A 156 -8.72 1.39 17.62
N VAL A 157 -8.93 2.01 18.77
CA VAL A 157 -8.94 1.31 20.07
C VAL A 157 -10.30 0.66 20.30
N GLN A 158 -11.37 1.35 19.89
CA GLN A 158 -12.76 0.91 19.97
C GLN A 158 -13.58 1.53 18.83
N PRO A 159 -14.79 1.03 18.54
CA PRO A 159 -15.72 1.72 17.64
C PRO A 159 -16.04 3.14 18.17
N VAL A 160 -15.85 4.16 17.34
CA VAL A 160 -16.09 5.57 17.71
C VAL A 160 -16.97 6.25 16.66
N THR A 161 -18.06 6.87 17.13
CA THR A 161 -18.92 7.73 16.31
C THR A 161 -18.38 9.15 16.25
N ARG A 162 -18.75 9.90 15.20
CA ARG A 162 -18.42 11.33 15.08
C ARG A 162 -18.91 12.15 16.27
N ALA A 163 -20.07 11.79 16.84
CA ALA A 163 -20.63 12.49 18.00
C ALA A 163 -19.76 12.27 19.25
N GLN A 164 -19.36 11.03 19.53
CA GLN A 164 -18.46 10.72 20.65
C GLN A 164 -17.09 11.37 20.48
N TYR A 165 -16.56 11.40 19.24
CA TYR A 165 -15.33 12.10 18.91
C TYR A 165 -15.42 13.60 19.25
N LYS A 166 -16.46 14.28 18.76
CA LYS A 166 -16.67 15.71 19.01
C LYS A 166 -16.93 16.03 20.48
N ALA A 167 -17.62 15.15 21.19
CA ALA A 167 -17.92 15.31 22.61
C ALA A 167 -16.72 14.97 23.52
N GLY A 168 -15.62 14.43 22.98
CA GLY A 168 -14.46 14.02 23.77
C GLY A 168 -14.73 12.83 24.69
N THR A 169 -15.77 12.04 24.43
CA THR A 169 -16.19 10.91 25.28
C THR A 169 -15.63 9.57 24.84
N ALA A 170 -15.01 9.51 23.66
CA ALA A 170 -14.38 8.31 23.15
C ALA A 170 -12.92 8.17 23.59
N THR A 171 -12.50 6.93 23.89
CA THR A 171 -11.08 6.59 23.96
C THR A 171 -10.50 6.53 22.56
N LEU A 172 -9.54 7.40 22.29
CA LEU A 172 -8.87 7.52 20.99
C LEU A 172 -7.43 7.02 21.08
N PRO A 173 -6.82 6.58 19.97
CA PRO A 173 -5.39 6.37 19.89
C PRO A 173 -4.63 7.62 20.36
N ARG A 174 -3.47 7.39 21.01
CA ARG A 174 -2.57 8.49 21.36
C ARG A 174 -2.13 9.24 20.11
N SER A 175 -1.97 10.55 20.25
CA SER A 175 -1.44 11.42 19.20
C SER A 175 -2.17 11.29 17.87
N LEU A 176 -3.51 11.26 17.90
CA LEU A 176 -4.31 11.46 16.70
C LEU A 176 -3.79 12.71 15.97
N TYR A 177 -3.57 12.62 14.66
CA TYR A 177 -2.93 13.63 13.80
C TYR A 177 -1.39 13.69 13.79
N SER A 178 -0.69 12.96 14.66
CA SER A 178 0.75 12.77 14.52
C SER A 178 1.03 11.73 13.45
N HIS A 179 1.67 12.15 12.37
CA HIS A 179 2.02 11.27 11.25
C HIS A 179 3.00 10.19 11.67
N ASN A 180 4.00 10.53 12.49
CA ASN A 180 4.99 9.58 12.99
C ASN A 180 4.35 8.52 13.90
N ASP A 181 3.47 8.94 14.82
CA ASP A 181 2.87 8.04 15.79
C ASP A 181 1.86 7.09 15.13
N GLN A 182 1.13 7.58 14.13
CA GLN A 182 0.24 6.75 13.34
C GLN A 182 1.01 5.75 12.47
N GLN A 183 2.14 6.14 11.88
CA GLN A 183 3.02 5.19 11.19
C GLN A 183 3.53 4.09 12.11
N SER A 184 3.99 4.46 13.32
CA SER A 184 4.43 3.48 14.33
C SER A 184 3.30 2.53 14.71
N THR A 185 2.09 3.06 14.89
CA THR A 185 0.92 2.26 15.28
C THR A 185 0.50 1.29 14.18
N TRP A 186 0.58 1.69 12.91
CA TRP A 186 0.32 0.79 11.77
C TRP A 186 1.33 -0.35 11.63
N GLN A 187 2.58 -0.11 12.00
CA GLN A 187 3.63 -1.13 11.94
C GLN A 187 3.59 -2.09 13.14
N THR A 188 3.21 -1.60 14.31
CA THR A 188 3.37 -2.33 15.58
C THR A 188 2.08 -2.80 16.22
N GLY A 189 0.94 -2.21 15.84
CA GLY A 189 -0.32 -2.36 16.56
C GLY A 189 -0.34 -1.67 17.93
N ALA A 190 0.70 -0.91 18.27
CA ALA A 190 0.88 -0.24 19.56
C ALA A 190 1.39 1.20 19.36
N GLY A 191 1.36 2.02 20.42
CA GLY A 191 1.84 3.41 20.34
C GLY A 191 3.34 3.52 19.99
N GLU A 192 3.79 4.75 19.75
CA GLU A 192 5.20 5.06 19.52
C GLU A 192 6.13 4.42 20.58
N GLY A 193 7.26 3.88 20.13
CA GLY A 193 8.25 3.21 21.00
C GLY A 193 8.08 1.68 21.12
N ALA A 194 7.03 1.10 20.53
CA ALA A 194 6.90 -0.35 20.41
C ALA A 194 8.05 -0.95 19.57
N ARG A 195 8.64 -2.04 20.05
CA ARG A 195 9.83 -2.68 19.44
C ARG A 195 9.49 -3.88 18.55
N LEU A 196 8.24 -4.33 18.57
CA LEU A 196 7.75 -5.50 17.85
C LEU A 196 6.69 -5.07 16.84
N GLY A 197 6.80 -5.60 15.62
CA GLY A 197 5.84 -5.43 14.54
C GLY A 197 4.97 -6.67 14.35
N TRP A 198 3.74 -6.46 13.91
CA TRP A 198 2.83 -7.58 13.68
C TRP A 198 3.32 -8.50 12.54
N GLY A 199 4.02 -7.97 11.54
CA GLY A 199 4.63 -8.75 10.46
C GLY A 199 5.76 -9.66 10.95
N GLY A 200 6.59 -9.17 11.88
CA GLY A 200 7.63 -9.96 12.54
C GLY A 200 7.07 -11.01 13.50
N LEU A 201 6.00 -10.71 14.22
CA LEU A 201 5.29 -11.69 15.07
C LEU A 201 4.59 -12.77 14.22
N LEU A 202 4.04 -12.39 13.07
CA LEU A 202 3.51 -13.34 12.10
C LEU A 202 4.64 -14.22 11.55
N ALA A 203 5.79 -13.63 11.20
CA ALA A 203 6.97 -14.36 10.78
C ALA A 203 7.48 -15.33 11.85
N ASP A 204 7.49 -14.97 13.14
CA ASP A 204 7.86 -15.89 14.23
C ASP A 204 6.95 -17.12 14.27
N THR A 205 5.65 -16.94 14.00
CA THR A 205 4.68 -18.03 13.99
C THR A 205 4.94 -19.01 12.84
N PHE A 206 5.39 -18.49 11.69
CA PHE A 206 5.68 -19.28 10.49
C PHE A 206 7.16 -19.68 10.35
N ALA A 207 8.05 -19.20 11.23
CA ALA A 207 9.49 -19.44 11.15
C ALA A 207 9.83 -20.94 11.26
N SER A 208 9.09 -21.68 12.08
CA SER A 208 9.25 -23.14 12.20
C SER A 208 8.77 -23.93 10.97
N ALA A 209 7.93 -23.32 10.12
CA ALA A 209 7.46 -23.90 8.86
C ALA A 209 8.37 -23.53 7.67
N ASN A 210 9.34 -22.64 7.85
CA ASN A 210 10.28 -22.23 6.81
C ASN A 210 11.55 -23.08 6.85
N ALA A 211 11.87 -23.74 5.73
CA ALA A 211 13.11 -24.53 5.61
C ALA A 211 14.40 -23.69 5.71
N ASN A 212 14.32 -22.36 5.52
CA ASN A 212 15.43 -21.42 5.63
C ASN A 212 15.00 -20.14 6.36
N GLY A 213 15.40 -19.99 7.64
CA GLY A 213 15.02 -18.84 8.47
C GLY A 213 15.71 -17.50 8.16
N VAL A 214 16.69 -17.49 7.24
CA VAL A 214 17.58 -16.34 6.97
C VAL A 214 16.90 -15.24 6.12
N PHE A 215 15.83 -15.56 5.39
CA PHE A 215 15.14 -14.62 4.48
C PHE A 215 13.65 -14.45 4.80
N THR A 216 13.30 -14.49 6.09
CA THR A 216 11.90 -14.47 6.53
C THR A 216 11.27 -13.07 6.45
N ALA A 217 12.07 -12.01 6.53
CA ALA A 217 11.59 -10.64 6.53
C ALA A 217 12.62 -9.67 5.92
N ILE A 218 12.27 -9.05 4.79
CA ILE A 218 13.14 -8.11 4.05
C ILE A 218 12.44 -6.75 3.97
N SER A 219 13.14 -5.69 4.40
CA SER A 219 12.74 -4.31 4.14
C SER A 219 13.66 -3.73 3.07
N VAL A 220 13.08 -3.21 2.00
CA VAL A 220 13.81 -2.59 0.88
C VAL A 220 14.04 -1.09 1.12
N SER A 221 13.42 -0.50 2.14
CA SER A 221 13.61 0.90 2.53
C SER A 221 13.16 1.18 3.97
N GLY A 222 14.01 1.84 4.76
CA GLY A 222 13.68 2.37 6.09
C GLY A 222 13.64 1.34 7.23
N ASN A 223 13.52 1.86 8.46
CA ASN A 223 13.29 1.06 9.67
C ASN A 223 11.88 0.48 9.64
N ALA A 224 11.77 -0.80 9.28
CA ALA A 224 10.50 -1.52 9.29
C ALA A 224 10.33 -2.24 10.62
N VAL A 225 9.91 -1.52 11.67
CA VAL A 225 9.52 -2.16 12.94
C VAL A 225 8.44 -3.21 12.68
N LEU A 226 7.64 -3.03 11.62
CA LEU A 226 6.71 -4.02 11.06
C LEU A 226 7.28 -5.45 11.02
N LEU A 227 8.57 -5.59 10.70
CA LEU A 227 9.24 -6.86 10.48
C LEU A 227 9.98 -7.39 11.74
N SER A 228 9.98 -6.64 12.84
CA SER A 228 10.64 -7.03 14.08
C SER A 228 9.76 -8.00 14.89
N GLY A 229 10.14 -9.27 14.91
CA GLY A 229 9.58 -10.31 15.78
C GLY A 229 10.38 -10.47 17.08
N ARG A 230 9.95 -11.40 17.92
CA ARG A 230 10.69 -11.86 19.11
C ARG A 230 11.93 -12.66 18.73
N THR A 231 11.89 -13.39 17.62
CA THR A 231 12.99 -14.23 17.11
C THR A 231 13.39 -13.89 15.67
N THR A 232 12.46 -13.33 14.89
CA THR A 232 12.70 -12.83 13.53
C THR A 232 13.18 -11.40 13.61
N LEU A 233 14.39 -11.14 13.16
CA LEU A 233 14.90 -9.77 13.00
C LEU A 233 14.79 -9.37 11.53
N ALA A 234 14.36 -8.13 11.29
CA ALA A 234 14.42 -7.56 9.96
C ALA A 234 15.90 -7.52 9.51
N SER A 235 16.21 -8.06 8.33
CA SER A 235 17.50 -7.80 7.71
C SER A 235 17.37 -6.51 6.89
N PRO A 236 17.96 -5.38 7.31
CA PRO A 236 17.91 -4.16 6.51
C PRO A 236 18.76 -4.34 5.25
N SER A 237 18.20 -4.06 4.08
CA SER A 237 19.01 -3.72 2.91
C SER A 237 18.90 -2.21 2.71
N SER A 238 19.81 -1.44 3.31
CA SER A 238 19.86 0.01 3.11
C SER A 238 20.39 0.35 1.70
N ALA A 239 19.90 1.45 1.12
CA ALA A 239 20.43 2.01 -0.12
C ALA A 239 21.84 2.63 0.04
N SER A 240 22.25 2.88 1.28
CA SER A 240 23.60 3.29 1.70
C SER A 240 24.17 2.14 2.53
N GLY A 241 25.23 1.50 2.07
CA GLY A 241 25.79 0.28 2.65
C GLY A 241 26.13 0.35 4.15
N PRO A 242 26.56 -0.78 4.75
CA PRO A 242 27.04 -0.76 6.13
C PRO A 242 28.25 0.18 6.24
N LEU A 243 28.35 0.90 7.37
CA LEU A 243 29.55 1.67 7.72
C LEU A 243 30.79 0.77 7.74
#